data_AF-A0A416Y028-F1
#
_entry.id   AF-A0A416Y028-F1
#
_cell.length_a   1.000
_cell.length_b   1.000
_cell.length_c   1.000
_cell.angle_alpha   90.00
_cell.angle_beta   90.00
_cell.angle_gamma   90.00
#
_symmetry.space_group_name_H-M   'P 1'
#
loop_
_entity.id
_entity.type
_entity.pdbx_description
1 polymer ?
#
loop_
_entity_poly.entity_id
_entity_poly.type
_entity_poly.pdbx_seq_one_letter_code
_entity_poly.pdbx_strand_id
1 'polypeptide(L)'
;MAIKFEELRKYVARNVRLSICFEDGYYHDYLMMSDIPEQKYAGFYIYGVGMVDVEFSRDVYTALPEPEGECWCSKDDTMNPAMELMISEEPRDIKRSVEQKLLFRDLKPYLQIGRHFSIVNRNDWSSEYYEYRSEIPEKYDDMYVYGIGMEECPHVEKMWMDVQYETVHRKQMVIVLSNQPREDLRTE
;
A
#
# COMPACT_ATOMS: atom_id res chain seq x y z
N MET A 1 -11.06 18.20 -1.51
CA MET A 1 -11.49 17.02 -0.74
C MET A 1 -10.27 16.18 -0.40
N ALA A 2 -10.18 15.50 0.74
CA ALA A 2 -9.09 14.55 1.04
C ALA A 2 -9.37 13.19 0.36
N ILE A 3 -8.39 12.28 0.32
CA ILE A 3 -8.57 10.93 -0.22
C ILE A 3 -9.29 10.06 0.81
N LYS A 4 -10.40 9.41 0.41
CA LYS A 4 -11.08 8.42 1.24
C LYS A 4 -10.55 7.01 1.01
N PHE A 5 -10.71 6.13 1.99
CA PHE A 5 -10.33 4.72 1.87
C PHE A 5 -11.08 4.01 0.73
N GLU A 6 -12.40 4.23 0.60
CA GLU A 6 -13.22 3.64 -0.47
C GLU A 6 -12.74 4.00 -1.87
N GLU A 7 -12.09 5.16 -2.01
CA GLU A 7 -11.49 5.61 -3.25
C GLU A 7 -10.12 4.96 -3.45
N LEU A 8 -9.22 5.08 -2.47
CA LEU A 8 -7.84 4.61 -2.62
C LEU A 8 -7.76 3.09 -2.83
N ARG A 9 -8.64 2.31 -2.17
CA ARG A 9 -8.63 0.84 -2.26
C ARG A 9 -8.76 0.31 -3.70
N LYS A 10 -9.36 1.10 -4.61
CA LYS A 10 -9.50 0.76 -6.04
C LYS A 10 -8.18 0.77 -6.80
N TYR A 11 -7.17 1.45 -6.24
CA TYR A 11 -5.83 1.58 -6.81
C TYR A 11 -4.82 0.64 -6.13
N VAL A 12 -5.12 0.09 -4.96
CA VAL A 12 -4.22 -0.82 -4.27
C VAL A 12 -4.24 -2.20 -4.95
N ALA A 13 -3.06 -2.79 -5.13
CA ALA A 13 -2.91 -4.13 -5.68
C ALA A 13 -3.73 -5.16 -4.89
N ARG A 14 -4.31 -6.14 -5.58
CA ARG A 14 -5.19 -7.13 -4.92
C ARG A 14 -4.42 -8.19 -4.14
N ASN A 15 -3.19 -8.47 -4.56
CA ASN A 15 -2.35 -9.57 -4.09
C ASN A 15 -1.20 -9.09 -3.19
N VAL A 16 -1.41 -8.01 -2.44
CA VAL A 16 -0.45 -7.53 -1.44
C VAL A 16 -1.08 -7.63 -0.05
N ARG A 17 -0.25 -8.03 0.92
CA ARG A 17 -0.59 -7.95 2.35
C ARG A 17 -0.83 -6.50 2.73
N LEU A 18 -1.79 -6.26 3.61
CA LEU A 18 -2.21 -4.94 4.03
C LEU A 18 -2.23 -4.84 5.53
N SER A 19 -1.74 -3.72 6.04
CA SER A 19 -1.94 -3.30 7.43
C SER A 19 -2.73 -1.99 7.43
N ILE A 20 -3.92 -2.01 8.04
CA ILE A 20 -4.75 -0.82 8.20
C ILE A 20 -4.45 -0.24 9.57
N CYS A 21 -3.73 0.88 9.61
CA CYS A 21 -3.22 1.51 10.82
C CYS A 21 -4.11 2.70 11.23
N PHE A 22 -4.48 2.78 12.50
CA PHE A 22 -5.27 3.87 13.07
C PHE A 22 -4.36 4.90 13.76
N GLU A 23 -4.88 6.10 14.01
CA GLU A 23 -4.11 7.18 14.67
C GLU A 23 -3.62 6.81 16.08
N ASP A 24 -4.30 5.89 16.77
CA ASP A 24 -3.91 5.38 18.08
C ASP A 24 -2.82 4.30 18.04
N GLY A 25 -2.36 3.93 16.84
CA GLY A 25 -1.34 2.92 16.61
C GLY A 25 -1.86 1.48 16.61
N TYR A 26 -3.17 1.28 16.78
CA TYR A 26 -3.79 -0.03 16.55
C TYR A 26 -3.82 -0.34 15.06
N TYR A 27 -3.77 -1.63 14.71
CA TYR A 27 -3.78 -2.06 13.32
C TYR A 27 -4.66 -3.28 13.09
N HIS A 28 -5.16 -3.40 11.85
CA HIS A 28 -5.82 -4.60 11.36
C HIS A 28 -5.08 -5.10 10.13
N ASP A 29 -4.59 -6.34 10.20
CA ASP A 29 -3.84 -6.96 9.12
C ASP A 29 -4.71 -7.88 8.26
N TYR A 30 -4.50 -7.84 6.96
CA TYR A 30 -5.23 -8.61 5.96
C TYR A 30 -4.24 -9.20 4.94
N LEU A 31 -4.50 -10.42 4.50
CA LEU A 31 -3.66 -11.07 3.48
C LEU A 31 -3.87 -10.42 2.11
N MET A 32 -5.09 -9.98 1.81
CA MET A 32 -5.46 -9.36 0.54
C MET A 32 -6.50 -8.24 0.71
N MET A 33 -6.56 -7.32 -0.26
CA MET A 33 -7.56 -6.23 -0.27
C MET A 33 -9.02 -6.75 -0.33
N SER A 34 -9.23 -7.94 -0.87
CA SER A 34 -10.54 -8.61 -0.93
C SER A 34 -11.05 -9.06 0.44
N ASP A 35 -10.16 -9.25 1.41
CA ASP A 35 -10.51 -9.73 2.74
C ASP A 35 -11.13 -8.62 3.60
N ILE A 36 -10.99 -7.36 3.15
CA ILE A 36 -11.58 -6.18 3.79
C ILE A 36 -13.00 -5.97 3.25
N PRO A 37 -14.05 -6.13 4.09
CA PRO A 37 -15.42 -5.86 3.67
C PRO A 37 -15.57 -4.44 3.11
N GLU A 38 -16.38 -4.29 2.05
CA GLU A 38 -16.43 -3.06 1.27
C GLU A 38 -16.71 -1.81 2.12
N GLN A 39 -17.64 -1.93 3.05
CA GLN A 39 -18.14 -0.85 3.90
C GLN A 39 -17.33 -0.64 5.20
N LYS A 40 -16.40 -1.55 5.56
CA LYS A 40 -15.76 -1.54 6.89
C LYS A 40 -15.04 -0.22 7.20
N TYR A 41 -14.38 0.36 6.20
CA TYR A 41 -13.62 1.62 6.34
C TYR A 41 -14.06 2.71 5.37
N ALA A 42 -15.22 2.58 4.72
CA ALA A 42 -15.63 3.52 3.66
C ALA A 42 -15.74 4.98 4.15
N GLY A 43 -16.07 5.19 5.43
CA GLY A 43 -16.15 6.51 6.07
C GLY A 43 -14.80 7.15 6.43
N PHE A 44 -13.69 6.41 6.37
CA PHE A 44 -12.39 6.89 6.80
C PHE A 44 -11.61 7.59 5.67
N TYR A 45 -10.77 8.54 6.06
CA TYR A 45 -9.81 9.23 5.21
C TYR A 45 -8.44 8.58 5.30
N ILE A 46 -7.70 8.62 4.19
CA ILE A 46 -6.31 8.23 4.15
C ILE A 46 -5.47 9.33 4.80
N TYR A 47 -4.58 8.94 5.69
CA TYR A 47 -3.59 9.82 6.32
C TYR A 47 -2.18 9.59 5.78
N GLY A 48 -1.87 8.33 5.49
CA GLY A 48 -0.58 7.89 4.99
C GLY A 48 -0.66 6.59 4.19
N VAL A 49 0.26 6.41 3.26
CA VAL A 49 0.46 5.20 2.45
C VAL A 49 1.93 4.84 2.53
N GLY A 50 2.22 3.69 3.10
CA GLY A 50 3.58 3.26 3.39
C GLY A 50 3.77 1.76 3.19
N MET A 51 4.91 1.27 3.67
CA MET A 51 5.18 -0.15 3.82
C MET A 51 5.71 -0.39 5.22
N VAL A 52 5.34 -1.52 5.82
CA VAL A 52 5.70 -1.88 7.19
C VAL A 52 5.88 -3.40 7.30
N ASP A 53 6.71 -3.87 8.23
CA ASP A 53 6.65 -5.27 8.65
C ASP A 53 5.65 -5.40 9.80
N VAL A 54 4.65 -6.26 9.63
CA VAL A 54 3.64 -6.54 10.66
C VAL A 54 3.48 -8.03 10.86
N GLU A 55 2.88 -8.36 11.99
CA GLU A 55 2.68 -9.71 12.45
C GLU A 55 1.45 -10.31 11.77
N PHE A 56 1.66 -11.34 10.95
CA PHE A 56 0.55 -12.13 10.43
C PHE A 56 0.45 -13.44 11.19
N SER A 57 -0.78 -13.76 11.60
CA SER A 57 -1.13 -15.13 11.97
C SER A 57 -0.91 -16.04 10.76
N ARG A 58 -0.65 -17.32 11.03
CA ARG A 58 -0.34 -18.33 10.01
C ARG A 58 -1.28 -18.21 8.81
N ASP A 59 -0.71 -18.07 7.61
CA ASP A 59 -1.48 -17.87 6.38
C ASP A 59 -2.44 -19.04 6.16
N VAL A 60 -3.73 -18.81 6.44
CA VAL A 60 -4.82 -19.79 6.39
C VAL A 60 -5.04 -20.39 4.99
N TYR A 61 -4.55 -19.75 3.92
CA TYR A 61 -4.62 -20.31 2.57
C TYR A 61 -3.52 -21.34 2.29
N THR A 62 -2.47 -21.35 3.10
CA THR A 62 -1.33 -22.27 2.98
C THR A 62 -1.22 -23.24 4.15
N ALA A 63 -1.87 -22.92 5.27
CA ALA A 63 -1.93 -23.79 6.44
C ALA A 63 -2.74 -25.05 6.14
N LEU A 64 -2.20 -26.21 6.53
CA LEU A 64 -2.98 -27.45 6.56
C LEU A 64 -4.15 -27.26 7.55
N PRO A 65 -5.33 -27.85 7.29
CA PRO A 65 -6.46 -27.80 8.22
C PRO A 65 -6.02 -28.28 9.59
N GLU A 66 -6.36 -27.51 10.64
CA GLU A 66 -6.07 -27.93 12.01
C GLU A 66 -6.84 -29.22 12.32
N PRO A 67 -6.19 -30.24 12.93
CA PRO A 67 -6.91 -31.38 13.46
C PRO A 67 -7.88 -30.92 14.57
N GLU A 68 -9.12 -31.38 14.52
CA GLU A 68 -10.17 -30.98 15.47
C GLU A 68 -9.76 -31.24 16.92
N GLY A 69 -9.79 -30.20 17.76
CA GLY A 69 -9.82 -30.34 19.22
C GLY A 69 -8.61 -29.86 20.02
N GLU A 70 -7.55 -29.34 19.39
CA GLU A 70 -6.41 -28.75 20.11
C GLU A 70 -6.20 -27.28 19.74
N CYS A 71 -6.45 -26.39 20.70
CA CYS A 71 -6.11 -24.96 20.59
C CYS A 71 -4.60 -24.81 20.88
N TRP A 72 -3.79 -24.78 19.83
CA TRP A 72 -2.41 -24.35 19.93
C TRP A 72 -2.39 -22.82 19.86
N CYS A 73 -1.88 -22.15 20.91
CA CYS A 73 -1.35 -20.80 20.72
C CYS A 73 -0.15 -20.94 19.76
N SER A 74 -0.29 -20.54 18.50
CA SER A 74 0.78 -20.69 17.53
C SER A 74 1.97 -19.85 17.95
N LYS A 75 3.11 -20.48 18.22
CA LYS A 75 4.42 -19.82 18.33
C LYS A 75 4.96 -19.32 16.97
N ASP A 76 4.08 -19.19 15.98
CA ASP A 76 4.40 -19.09 14.55
C ASP A 76 3.86 -17.79 13.93
N ASP A 77 3.79 -16.72 14.71
CA ASP A 77 3.52 -15.41 14.17
C ASP A 77 4.75 -14.94 13.36
N THR A 78 4.55 -14.66 12.08
CA THR A 78 5.64 -14.29 11.18
C THR A 78 5.52 -12.83 10.79
N MET A 79 6.59 -12.06 11.06
CA MET A 79 6.72 -10.70 10.57
C MET A 79 6.87 -10.74 9.05
N ASN A 80 5.93 -10.13 8.35
CA ASN A 80 5.96 -10.04 6.90
C ASN A 80 5.75 -8.58 6.46
N PRO A 81 6.32 -8.19 5.32
CA PRO A 81 6.10 -6.88 4.78
C PRO A 81 4.66 -6.78 4.26
N ALA A 82 4.04 -5.64 4.53
CA ALA A 82 2.72 -5.26 4.09
C ALA A 82 2.70 -3.81 3.59
N MET A 83 1.75 -3.52 2.72
CA MET A 83 1.35 -2.15 2.43
C MET A 83 0.63 -1.58 3.65
N GLU A 84 1.12 -0.47 4.18
CA GLU A 84 0.49 0.25 5.28
C GLU A 84 -0.45 1.32 4.75
N LEU A 85 -1.70 1.30 5.21
CA LEU A 85 -2.66 2.38 4.97
C LEU A 85 -3.06 2.96 6.32
N MET A 86 -2.53 4.15 6.63
CA MET A 86 -2.92 4.88 7.82
C MET A 86 -4.24 5.60 7.55
N ILE A 87 -5.23 5.41 8.43
CA ILE A 87 -6.58 5.95 8.28
C ILE A 87 -7.02 6.78 9.49
N SER A 88 -7.91 7.75 9.25
CA SER A 88 -8.49 8.62 10.27
C SER A 88 -9.95 8.94 9.96
N GLU A 89 -10.75 9.25 10.98
CA GLU A 89 -12.12 9.76 10.81
C GLU A 89 -12.12 11.18 10.24
N GLU A 90 -11.09 11.98 10.56
CA GLU A 90 -10.97 13.36 10.13
C GLU A 90 -10.06 13.48 8.89
N PRO A 91 -10.42 14.33 7.92
CA PRO A 91 -9.60 14.51 6.72
C PRO A 91 -8.33 15.29 7.04
N ARG A 92 -7.21 14.93 6.37
CA ARG A 92 -6.02 15.80 6.34
C ARG A 92 -6.33 17.13 5.66
N ASP A 93 -5.68 18.20 6.13
CA ASP A 93 -5.67 19.50 5.47
C ASP A 93 -4.75 19.49 4.22
N ILE A 94 -5.09 18.65 3.25
CA ILE A 94 -4.44 18.56 1.95
C ILE A 94 -5.53 18.72 0.89
N LYS A 95 -5.45 19.81 0.14
CA LYS A 95 -6.40 20.08 -0.94
C LYS A 95 -6.01 19.31 -2.19
N ARG A 96 -6.91 18.45 -2.66
CA ARG A 96 -6.81 17.81 -3.96
C ARG A 96 -7.12 18.78 -5.10
N SER A 97 -6.47 18.51 -6.23
CA SER A 97 -6.65 19.23 -7.48
C SER A 97 -7.88 18.78 -8.28
N VAL A 98 -8.27 17.51 -8.20
CA VAL A 98 -9.42 16.93 -8.92
C VAL A 98 -10.21 15.94 -8.05
N GLU A 99 -11.54 15.89 -8.21
CA GLU A 99 -12.43 15.06 -7.37
C GLU A 99 -12.66 13.63 -7.88
N GLN A 100 -12.65 13.40 -9.20
CA GLN A 100 -13.12 12.12 -9.77
C GLN A 100 -12.02 11.11 -10.09
N LYS A 101 -10.79 11.58 -10.33
CA LYS A 101 -9.65 10.74 -10.71
C LYS A 101 -8.47 11.07 -9.80
N LEU A 102 -7.64 10.07 -9.49
CA LEU A 102 -6.49 10.27 -8.62
C LEU A 102 -5.27 10.66 -9.46
N LEU A 103 -4.83 11.91 -9.34
CA LEU A 103 -3.55 12.36 -9.90
C LEU A 103 -2.41 12.05 -8.93
N PHE A 104 -1.20 11.87 -9.46
CA PHE A 104 -0.04 11.60 -8.62
C PHE A 104 0.26 12.74 -7.65
N ARG A 105 0.09 14.02 -8.05
CA ARG A 105 0.24 15.17 -7.13
C ARG A 105 -0.67 15.12 -5.90
N ASP A 106 -1.84 14.51 -6.04
CA ASP A 106 -2.81 14.39 -4.97
C ASP A 106 -2.45 13.22 -4.04
N LEU A 107 -1.88 12.13 -4.58
CA LEU A 107 -1.42 10.98 -3.82
C LEU A 107 -0.07 11.22 -3.13
N LYS A 108 0.87 11.88 -3.80
CA LYS A 108 2.27 12.06 -3.38
C LYS A 108 2.38 12.55 -1.93
N PRO A 109 1.62 13.56 -1.45
CA PRO A 109 1.67 14.02 -0.05
C PRO A 109 1.34 12.95 1.01
N TYR A 110 0.62 11.88 0.64
CA TYR A 110 0.24 10.78 1.52
C TYR A 110 1.30 9.66 1.54
N LEU A 111 2.18 9.59 0.55
CA LEU A 111 3.23 8.57 0.52
C LEU A 111 4.21 8.76 1.68
N GLN A 112 4.74 7.64 2.17
CA GLN A 112 5.89 7.60 3.07
C GLN A 112 7.07 8.44 2.54
N ILE A 113 7.97 8.86 3.43
CA ILE A 113 9.03 9.82 3.07
C ILE A 113 10.16 9.15 2.27
N GLY A 114 10.58 7.94 2.66
CA GLY A 114 11.61 7.14 2.00
C GLY A 114 11.17 5.69 1.87
N ARG A 115 12.13 4.78 1.61
CA ARG A 115 11.93 3.33 1.39
C ARG A 115 11.55 2.95 -0.04
N HIS A 116 12.39 3.34 -1.01
CA HIS A 116 12.43 2.78 -2.36
C HIS A 116 11.10 2.87 -3.13
N PHE A 117 11.02 3.77 -4.10
CA PHE A 117 9.89 3.93 -5.01
C PHE A 117 10.27 3.48 -6.42
N SER A 118 9.39 2.69 -7.03
CA SER A 118 9.43 2.35 -8.45
C SER A 118 8.24 3.03 -9.13
N ILE A 119 8.53 4.09 -9.91
CA ILE A 119 7.50 4.80 -10.69
C ILE A 119 7.41 4.15 -12.05
N VAL A 120 6.31 3.46 -12.31
CA VAL A 120 6.11 2.64 -13.51
C VAL A 120 5.19 3.36 -14.49
N ASN A 121 5.62 3.50 -15.74
CA ASN A 121 4.77 3.98 -16.82
C ASN A 121 3.87 2.86 -17.34
N ARG A 122 2.56 3.05 -17.26
CA ARG A 122 1.57 2.04 -17.67
C ARG A 122 1.63 1.68 -19.15
N ASN A 123 2.08 2.59 -20.01
CA ASN A 123 2.02 2.41 -21.47
C ASN A 123 3.08 1.43 -21.99
N ASP A 124 4.30 1.52 -21.47
CA ASP A 124 5.46 0.75 -21.92
C ASP A 124 6.10 -0.10 -20.81
N TRP A 125 5.58 -0.03 -19.58
CA TRP A 125 6.09 -0.72 -18.39
C TRP A 125 7.53 -0.36 -18.02
N SER A 126 8.05 0.74 -18.54
CA SER A 126 9.31 1.30 -18.05
C SER A 126 9.16 1.78 -16.62
N SER A 127 10.24 1.69 -15.84
CA SER A 127 10.25 2.14 -14.45
C SER A 127 11.47 3.02 -14.14
N GLU A 128 11.26 3.99 -13.26
CA GLU A 128 12.33 4.82 -12.69
C GLU A 128 12.33 4.66 -11.17
N TYR A 129 13.51 4.45 -10.61
CA TYR A 129 13.72 4.25 -9.17
C TYR A 129 14.05 5.57 -8.47
N TYR A 130 13.49 5.76 -7.27
CA TYR A 130 13.75 6.89 -6.38
C TYR A 130 13.84 6.39 -4.94
N GLU A 131 14.80 6.89 -4.14
CA GLU A 131 14.93 6.45 -2.76
C GLU A 131 13.96 7.22 -1.84
N TYR A 132 13.84 8.52 -2.10
CA TYR A 132 12.99 9.42 -1.34
C TYR A 132 11.85 9.99 -2.18
N ARG A 133 10.71 10.19 -1.54
CA ARG A 133 9.53 10.81 -2.15
C ARG A 133 9.83 12.18 -2.76
N SER A 134 10.72 12.96 -2.13
CA SER A 134 11.13 14.29 -2.58
C SER A 134 11.93 14.28 -3.87
N GLU A 135 12.55 13.15 -4.22
CA GLU A 135 13.34 13.00 -5.46
C GLU A 135 12.46 12.72 -6.67
N ILE A 136 11.23 12.25 -6.46
CA ILE A 136 10.30 11.93 -7.54
C ILE A 136 9.96 13.24 -8.29
N PRO A 137 10.32 13.39 -9.57
CA PRO A 137 10.19 14.64 -10.30
C PRO A 137 8.74 15.05 -10.52
N GLU A 138 8.50 16.35 -10.61
CA GLU A 138 7.18 16.95 -10.87
C GLU A 138 6.61 16.55 -12.25
N LYS A 139 7.41 15.99 -13.16
CA LYS A 139 6.94 15.47 -14.46
C LYS A 139 5.83 14.43 -14.33
N TYR A 140 5.74 13.76 -13.18
CA TYR A 140 4.73 12.76 -12.87
C TYR A 140 3.46 13.35 -12.25
N ASP A 141 3.48 14.60 -11.78
CA ASP A 141 2.45 15.17 -10.92
C ASP A 141 1.06 15.23 -11.60
N ASP A 142 1.03 15.42 -12.91
CA ASP A 142 -0.18 15.43 -13.75
C ASP A 142 -0.58 14.06 -14.30
N MET A 143 0.17 13.00 -13.97
CA MET A 143 -0.18 11.64 -14.40
C MET A 143 -1.24 11.02 -13.48
N TYR A 144 -2.11 10.21 -14.06
CA TYR A 144 -3.14 9.47 -13.36
C TYR A 144 -2.55 8.22 -12.70
N VAL A 145 -2.95 7.96 -11.46
CA VAL A 145 -2.60 6.75 -10.71
C VAL A 145 -3.43 5.59 -11.26
N TYR A 146 -2.76 4.47 -11.56
CA TYR A 146 -3.38 3.22 -12.00
C TYR A 146 -3.28 2.13 -10.95
N GLY A 147 -2.20 2.12 -10.18
CA GLY A 147 -1.91 1.07 -9.23
C GLY A 147 -0.92 1.51 -8.16
N ILE A 148 -1.09 1.00 -6.95
CA ILE A 148 -0.17 1.12 -5.83
C ILE A 148 0.06 -0.29 -5.31
N GLY A 149 1.32 -0.70 -5.20
CA GLY A 149 1.68 -2.03 -4.75
C GLY A 149 3.07 -2.06 -4.13
N MET A 150 3.55 -3.28 -3.93
CA MET A 150 4.84 -3.56 -3.32
C MET A 150 5.48 -4.77 -4.00
N GLU A 151 6.78 -4.69 -4.27
CA GLU A 151 7.57 -5.77 -4.88
C GLU A 151 8.96 -5.85 -4.27
N GLU A 152 9.76 -6.84 -4.67
CA GLU A 152 11.17 -6.92 -4.27
C GLU A 152 11.98 -5.75 -4.83
N CYS A 153 12.77 -5.11 -3.99
CA CYS A 153 13.67 -4.03 -4.38
C CYS A 153 14.94 -4.62 -5.02
N PRO A 154 15.23 -4.36 -6.31
CA PRO A 154 16.46 -4.81 -6.95
C PRO A 154 17.70 -4.04 -6.46
N HIS A 155 17.49 -2.92 -5.78
CA HIS A 155 18.53 -2.03 -5.25
C HIS A 155 18.79 -2.24 -3.75
N VAL A 156 18.27 -3.33 -3.17
CA VAL A 156 18.44 -3.62 -1.74
C VAL A 156 19.92 -3.62 -1.34
N GLU A 157 20.23 -2.90 -0.27
CA GLU A 157 21.59 -2.91 0.25
C GLU A 157 21.94 -4.30 0.80
N LYS A 158 23.18 -4.73 0.60
CA LYS A 158 23.65 -6.07 1.02
C LYS A 158 23.38 -6.34 2.50
N MET A 159 23.46 -5.31 3.36
CA MET A 159 23.21 -5.46 4.79
C MET A 159 21.81 -6.00 5.08
N TRP A 160 20.81 -5.67 4.28
CA TRP A 160 19.42 -6.08 4.47
C TRP A 160 19.13 -7.48 3.94
N MET A 161 20.00 -8.06 3.10
CA MET A 161 19.78 -9.36 2.46
C MET A 161 19.83 -10.54 3.46
N ASP A 162 20.56 -10.40 4.56
CA ASP A 162 20.76 -11.46 5.54
C ASP A 162 19.91 -11.30 6.82
N VAL A 163 19.27 -10.14 7.02
CA VAL A 163 18.47 -9.84 8.23
C VAL A 163 17.12 -10.54 8.19
N GLN A 164 16.81 -11.36 9.19
CA GLN A 164 15.56 -12.15 9.27
C GLN A 164 14.34 -11.31 9.73
N TYR A 165 14.56 -10.05 10.08
CA TYR A 165 13.58 -9.06 10.49
C TYR A 165 13.80 -7.79 9.65
N GLU A 166 12.90 -6.80 9.73
CA GLU A 166 13.00 -5.58 8.92
C GLU A 166 13.04 -5.88 7.40
N THR A 167 12.37 -6.96 6.99
CA THR A 167 12.30 -7.45 5.62
C THR A 167 11.63 -6.47 4.66
N VAL A 168 10.88 -5.49 5.18
CA VAL A 168 10.34 -4.37 4.39
C VAL A 168 11.43 -3.56 3.68
N HIS A 169 12.67 -3.53 4.20
CA HIS A 169 13.81 -2.88 3.54
C HIS A 169 14.22 -3.58 2.23
N ARG A 170 13.78 -4.82 2.02
CA ARG A 170 13.96 -5.56 0.78
C ARG A 170 12.86 -5.27 -0.24
N LYS A 171 11.89 -4.42 0.11
CA LYS A 171 10.75 -4.09 -0.74
C LYS A 171 10.87 -2.68 -1.30
N GLN A 172 10.20 -2.47 -2.42
CA GLN A 172 9.96 -1.15 -2.97
C GLN A 172 8.47 -0.94 -3.21
N MET A 173 8.01 0.29 -3.02
CA MET A 173 6.66 0.69 -3.33
C MET A 173 6.55 0.93 -4.84
N VAL A 174 5.60 0.27 -5.48
CA VAL A 174 5.35 0.39 -6.92
C VAL A 174 4.17 1.33 -7.13
N ILE A 175 4.37 2.37 -7.93
CA ILE A 175 3.32 3.32 -8.30
C ILE A 175 3.21 3.33 -9.82
N VAL A 176 2.09 2.81 -10.32
CA VAL A 176 1.82 2.73 -11.76
C VAL A 176 1.08 4.00 -12.18
N LEU A 177 1.64 4.74 -13.14
CA LEU A 177 1.14 6.02 -13.62
C LEU A 177 0.86 5.98 -15.13
N SER A 178 -0.11 6.78 -15.59
CA SER A 178 -0.36 6.99 -17.02
C SER A 178 -0.75 8.44 -17.33
N ASN A 179 -0.48 8.90 -18.54
CA ASN A 179 -1.00 10.17 -19.05
C ASN A 179 -2.49 10.09 -19.42
N GLN A 180 -3.02 8.87 -19.59
CA GLN A 180 -4.43 8.67 -19.87
C GLN A 180 -5.18 8.40 -18.56
N PRO A 181 -6.41 8.89 -18.43
CA PRO A 181 -7.21 8.59 -17.26
C PRO A 181 -7.64 7.13 -17.19
N ARG A 182 -7.82 6.65 -15.97
CA ARG A 182 -8.34 5.31 -15.68
C ARG A 182 -9.85 5.24 -15.91
N GLU A 183 -10.26 4.62 -17.02
CA GLU A 183 -11.67 4.58 -17.47
C GLU A 183 -12.48 3.43 -16.88
N ASP A 184 -11.85 2.38 -16.33
CA ASP A 184 -12.53 1.25 -15.67
C ASP A 184 -13.12 1.59 -14.30
N LEU A 185 -12.75 2.73 -13.71
CA LEU A 185 -13.24 3.19 -12.42
C LEU A 185 -14.48 4.08 -12.50
N ARG A 186 -15.13 4.18 -13.67
CA ARG A 186 -16.37 4.97 -13.83
C ARG A 186 -17.40 4.53 -12.77
N THR A 187 -17.84 5.50 -11.99
CA THR A 187 -19.00 5.42 -11.10
C THR A 187 -20.24 5.07 -11.92
N GLU A 188 -20.89 3.96 -11.58
CA GLU A 188 -22.33 3.81 -11.80
C GLU A 188 -23.11 4.89 -11.03
#